data_AF-A0A6M6CFR2-F1
#
_entry.id   AF-A0A6M6CFR2-F1
#
_cell.length_a   1.000
_cell.length_b   1.000
_cell.length_c   1.000
_cell.angle_alpha   90.00
_cell.angle_beta   90.00
_cell.angle_gamma   90.00
#
_symmetry.space_group_name_H-M   'P 1'
#
loop_
_entity.id
_entity.type
_entity.pdbx_description
1 polymer ?
#
loop_
_entity_poly.entity_id
_entity_poly.type
_entity_poly.pdbx_seq_one_letter_code
_entity_poly.pdbx_strand_id
1 'polypeptide(L)'
;MIFNFQIFVDGSDLDGVAHPRDIRYIRYVRYWLLPFSAWPHRAAGEQTTAFSTVFSYFNLIVALVALFSYSMYIWTHFGILSFFELGLSYIVLLMCIVSNSRQCLTLTERYEKCIAQFLNEVHLFHHQQTSEYAY
;
A
#
# COMPACT_ATOMS: atom_id res chain seq x y z
N MET A 1 -19.23 8.35 19.11
CA MET A 1 -17.83 8.03 19.42
C MET A 1 -16.97 8.84 18.47
N ILE A 2 -16.55 10.04 18.90
CA ILE A 2 -15.84 11.01 18.08
C ILE A 2 -14.36 10.61 18.10
N PHE A 3 -13.84 10.11 16.97
CA PHE A 3 -12.42 9.84 16.83
C PHE A 3 -11.66 11.17 16.92
N ASN A 4 -10.83 11.29 17.95
CA ASN A 4 -9.98 12.45 18.21
C ASN A 4 -8.97 12.64 17.07
N PHE A 5 -9.26 13.55 16.14
CA PHE A 5 -8.36 13.92 15.04
C PHE A 5 -7.15 14.77 15.50
N GLN A 6 -7.17 15.28 16.74
CA GLN A 6 -6.07 16.06 17.32
C GLN A 6 -4.76 15.28 17.53
N ILE A 7 -4.77 13.94 17.47
CA ILE A 7 -3.55 13.13 17.65
C ILE A 7 -2.60 13.25 16.44
N PHE A 8 -3.07 13.77 15.29
CA PHE A 8 -2.28 13.85 14.05
C PHE A 8 -1.74 15.24 13.72
N VAL A 9 -2.19 16.30 14.41
CA VAL A 9 -1.91 17.70 14.02
C VAL A 9 -1.35 18.49 15.21
N ASP A 10 -0.49 17.86 16.01
CA ASP A 10 0.32 18.58 16.98
C ASP A 10 1.70 18.77 16.32
N GLY A 11 1.94 19.97 15.78
CA GLY A 11 3.18 20.32 15.06
C GLY A 11 4.46 20.19 15.90
N SER A 12 4.34 19.75 17.16
CA SER A 12 5.44 19.35 18.04
C SER A 12 6.28 18.18 17.51
N ASP A 13 5.72 17.33 16.65
CA ASP A 13 6.45 16.22 16.01
C ASP A 13 7.43 16.70 14.91
N LEU A 14 7.43 17.98 14.58
CA LEU A 14 8.31 18.61 13.57
C LEU A 14 9.61 19.18 14.19
N ASP A 15 9.66 19.30 15.52
CA ASP A 15 10.75 19.98 16.23
C ASP A 15 12.01 19.09 16.26
N GLY A 16 13.04 19.48 15.49
CA GLY A 16 14.31 18.74 15.38
C GLY A 16 14.39 17.65 14.30
N VAL A 17 13.42 17.57 13.38
CA VAL A 17 13.40 16.57 12.31
C VAL A 17 14.35 16.96 11.16
N ALA A 18 15.51 16.29 11.05
CA ALA A 18 16.50 16.52 10.01
C ALA A 18 16.21 15.77 8.68
N HIS A 19 15.35 14.74 8.72
CA HIS A 19 14.97 13.96 7.54
C HIS A 19 13.46 13.67 7.52
N PRO A 20 12.79 13.71 6.35
CA PRO A 20 11.37 13.38 6.21
C PRO A 20 10.98 12.02 6.80
N ARG A 21 11.94 11.10 6.92
CA ARG A 21 11.77 9.74 7.45
C ARG A 21 11.52 9.66 8.97
N ASP A 22 11.85 10.70 9.73
CA ASP A 22 11.65 10.71 11.20
C ASP A 22 10.26 11.17 11.62
N ILE A 23 9.42 11.53 10.65
CA ILE A 23 8.07 11.99 10.94
C ILE A 23 7.21 10.79 11.33
N ARG A 24 6.54 10.93 12.46
CA ARG A 24 5.76 9.88 13.12
C ARG A 24 4.71 9.25 12.20
N TYR A 25 4.03 10.06 11.39
CA TYR A 25 3.02 9.56 10.45
C TYR A 25 3.63 8.75 9.29
N ILE A 26 4.80 9.13 8.76
CA ILE A 26 5.48 8.36 7.72
C ILE A 26 5.93 7.00 8.26
N ARG A 27 6.35 6.95 9.53
CA ARG A 27 6.66 5.69 10.21
C ARG A 27 5.42 4.78 10.28
N TYR A 28 4.24 5.30 10.60
CA TYR A 28 3.01 4.51 10.56
C TYR A 28 2.66 4.04 9.15
N VAL A 29 2.72 4.92 8.16
CA VAL A 29 2.48 4.58 6.75
C VAL A 29 3.41 3.46 6.32
N ARG A 30 4.70 3.53 6.66
CA ARG A 30 5.66 2.44 6.43
C ARG A 30 5.22 1.11 7.05
N TYR A 31 4.83 1.11 8.33
CA TYR A 31 4.35 -0.10 9.00
C TYR A 31 3.13 -0.71 8.32
N TRP A 32 2.21 0.11 7.81
CA TRP A 32 1.02 -0.38 7.10
C TRP A 32 1.33 -0.86 5.67
N LEU A 33 2.33 -0.31 4.99
CA LEU A 33 2.71 -0.72 3.62
C LEU A 33 3.65 -1.92 3.56
N LEU A 34 4.41 -2.19 4.63
CA LEU A 34 5.30 -3.35 4.76
C LEU A 34 4.61 -4.70 4.51
N PRO A 35 3.46 -5.04 5.15
CA PRO A 35 2.81 -6.33 4.94
C PRO A 35 2.23 -6.51 3.53
N PHE A 36 1.95 -5.43 2.81
CA PHE A 36 1.51 -5.49 1.41
C PHE A 36 2.68 -5.53 0.42
N SER A 37 3.92 -5.51 0.92
CA SER A 37 5.13 -5.33 0.12
C SER A 37 5.05 -4.13 -0.84
N ALA A 38 4.28 -3.11 -0.43
CA ALA A 38 4.04 -1.89 -1.20
C ALA A 38 5.06 -0.79 -0.85
N TRP A 39 5.91 -1.02 0.16
CA TRP A 39 6.91 -0.04 0.56
C TRP A 39 8.08 0.02 -0.43
N PRO A 40 8.47 1.21 -0.93
CA PRO A 40 9.56 1.34 -1.90
C PRO A 40 10.91 1.25 -1.19
N HIS A 41 11.45 0.04 -1.12
CA HIS A 41 12.70 -0.23 -0.40
C HIS A 41 13.91 0.47 -1.04
N ARG A 42 14.00 0.53 -2.38
CA ARG A 42 15.13 1.17 -3.08
C ARG A 42 15.05 2.69 -3.00
N ALA A 43 13.85 3.27 -3.10
CA ALA A 43 13.68 4.72 -2.99
C ALA A 43 13.92 5.27 -1.58
N ALA A 44 13.68 4.46 -0.54
CA ALA A 44 13.96 4.83 0.85
C ALA A 44 15.47 4.78 1.19
N GLY A 45 16.32 4.34 0.26
CA GLY A 45 17.76 4.15 0.47
C GLY A 45 18.11 2.94 1.34
N GLU A 46 17.16 2.03 1.55
CA GLU A 46 17.37 0.82 2.34
C GLU A 46 17.87 -0.31 1.43
N GLN A 47 18.86 -1.07 1.88
CA GLN A 47 19.30 -2.24 1.13
C GLN A 47 18.12 -3.22 1.02
N THR A 48 17.65 -3.46 -0.21
CA THR A 48 16.58 -4.41 -0.49
C THR A 48 16.99 -5.77 0.08
N THR A 49 16.39 -6.15 1.20
CA THR A 49 16.60 -7.47 1.76
C THR A 49 15.87 -8.44 0.86
N ALA A 50 16.54 -9.47 0.33
CA ALA A 50 15.95 -10.46 -0.57
C ALA A 50 14.63 -11.04 -0.04
N PHE A 51 14.48 -11.09 1.28
CA PHE A 51 13.25 -11.45 1.99
C PHE A 51 12.01 -10.63 1.58
N SER A 52 12.13 -9.31 1.42
CA SER A 52 11.02 -8.42 1.03
C SER A 52 10.50 -8.72 -0.37
N THR A 53 11.41 -8.96 -1.31
CA THR A 53 11.12 -9.35 -2.69
C THR A 53 10.48 -10.72 -2.75
N VAL A 54 11.03 -11.71 -2.05
CA VAL A 54 10.46 -13.07 -1.95
C VAL A 54 9.05 -13.02 -1.36
N PHE A 55 8.83 -12.23 -0.32
CA PHE A 55 7.51 -12.05 0.29
C PHE A 55 6.51 -11.39 -0.67
N SER A 56 6.93 -10.45 -1.51
CA SER A 56 6.06 -9.85 -2.54
C SER A 56 5.60 -10.88 -3.58
N TYR A 57 6.54 -11.69 -4.09
CA TYR A 57 6.24 -12.78 -5.02
C TYR A 57 5.34 -13.85 -4.39
N PHE A 58 5.58 -14.20 -3.12
CA PHE A 58 4.72 -15.11 -2.39
C PHE A 58 3.28 -14.59 -2.29
N ASN A 59 3.09 -13.32 -1.92
CA ASN A 59 1.76 -12.70 -1.87
C ASN A 59 1.07 -12.68 -3.24
N LEU A 60 1.81 -12.41 -4.32
CA LEU A 60 1.26 -12.46 -5.67
C LEU A 60 0.80 -13.87 -6.05
N ILE A 61 1.60 -14.90 -5.74
CA ILE A 61 1.22 -16.30 -6.00
C ILE A 61 -0.04 -16.66 -5.22
N VAL A 62 -0.12 -16.30 -3.94
CA VAL A 62 -1.32 -16.55 -3.11
C VAL A 62 -2.55 -15.84 -3.69
N ALA A 63 -2.41 -14.59 -4.15
CA ALA A 63 -3.50 -13.84 -4.76
C ALA A 63 -3.98 -14.45 -6.09
N LEU A 64 -3.08 -15.01 -6.90
CA LEU A 64 -3.43 -15.72 -8.14
C LEU A 64 -4.11 -17.05 -7.85
N VAL A 65 -3.63 -17.81 -6.87
CA VAL A 65 -4.27 -19.05 -6.43
C VAL A 65 -5.68 -18.77 -5.94
N ALA A 66 -5.87 -17.74 -5.12
CA ALA A 66 -7.20 -17.34 -4.63
C ALA A 66 -8.15 -17.00 -5.79
N LEU A 67 -7.69 -16.22 -6.77
CA LEU A 67 -8.48 -15.89 -7.97
C LEU A 67 -8.90 -17.16 -8.73
N PHE A 68 -7.96 -18.09 -8.92
CA PHE A 68 -8.23 -19.34 -9.63
C PHE A 68 -9.21 -20.24 -8.86
N SER A 69 -9.02 -20.38 -7.54
CA SER A 69 -9.92 -21.14 -6.67
C SER A 69 -11.35 -20.59 -6.69
N TYR A 70 -11.53 -19.28 -6.61
CA TYR A 70 -12.85 -18.65 -6.71
C TYR A 70 -13.49 -18.83 -8.09
N SER A 71 -12.70 -18.71 -9.16
CA SER A 71 -13.19 -18.94 -10.52
C SER A 71 -13.67 -20.38 -10.71
N MET A 72 -12.89 -21.35 -10.21
CA MET A 72 -13.23 -22.78 -10.24
C MET A 72 -14.46 -23.11 -9.38
N TYR A 73 -14.63 -22.45 -8.23
CA TYR A 73 -15.81 -22.58 -7.38
C TYR A 73 -17.09 -22.18 -8.12
N ILE A 74 -17.08 -21.01 -8.78
CA ILE A 74 -18.23 -20.53 -9.55
C ILE A 74 -18.54 -21.48 -10.71
N TRP A 75 -17.52 -21.98 -11.42
CA TRP A 75 -17.72 -22.92 -12.53
C TRP A 75 -18.36 -24.24 -12.06
N THR A 76 -17.90 -24.79 -10.94
CA THR A 76 -18.40 -26.06 -10.41
C THR A 76 -19.84 -25.96 -9.91
N HIS A 77 -20.23 -24.82 -9.35
CA HIS A 77 -21.53 -24.62 -8.71
C HIS A 77 -22.51 -23.75 -9.52
N PHE A 78 -22.21 -23.49 -10.80
CA PHE A 78 -22.97 -22.57 -11.67
C PHE A 78 -24.45 -22.94 -11.85
N GLY A 79 -24.86 -24.18 -11.54
CA GLY A 79 -26.25 -24.64 -11.63
C GLY A 79 -26.96 -24.87 -10.28
N ILE A 80 -26.26 -24.74 -9.15
CA ILE A 80 -26.77 -25.12 -7.82
C ILE A 80 -26.96 -23.88 -6.92
N LEU A 81 -26.13 -22.85 -7.12
CA LEU A 81 -26.14 -21.63 -6.30
C LEU A 81 -27.42 -20.80 -6.52
N SER A 82 -27.93 -20.21 -5.43
CA SER A 82 -28.99 -19.22 -5.52
C SER A 82 -28.51 -17.95 -6.24
N PHE A 83 -29.43 -17.19 -6.84
CA PHE A 83 -29.10 -15.93 -7.53
C PHE A 83 -28.31 -14.95 -6.64
N PHE A 84 -28.64 -14.90 -5.35
CA PHE A 84 -27.98 -14.01 -4.39
C PHE A 84 -26.54 -14.45 -4.09
N GLU A 85 -26.32 -15.75 -3.84
CA GLU A 85 -24.98 -16.30 -3.58
C GLU A 85 -24.07 -16.21 -4.81
N LEU A 86 -24.65 -16.37 -6.01
CA LEU A 86 -23.94 -16.20 -7.27
C LEU A 86 -23.50 -14.74 -7.46
N GLY A 87 -24.39 -13.78 -7.17
CA GLY A 87 -24.06 -12.35 -7.18
C GLY A 87 -22.92 -11.99 -6.23
N LEU A 88 -22.96 -12.47 -4.98
CA LEU A 88 -21.89 -12.28 -4.01
C LEU A 88 -20.57 -12.90 -4.50
N SER A 89 -20.63 -14.11 -5.05
CA SER A 89 -19.44 -14.79 -5.57
C SER A 89 -18.79 -14.03 -6.73
N TYR A 90 -19.59 -13.43 -7.62
CA TYR A 90 -19.08 -12.54 -8.67
C TYR A 90 -18.42 -11.28 -8.10
N ILE A 91 -19.01 -10.65 -7.08
CA ILE A 91 -18.40 -9.48 -6.42
C ILE A 91 -17.04 -9.85 -5.82
N VAL A 92 -16.95 -10.99 -5.14
CA VAL A 92 -15.69 -11.47 -4.56
C VAL A 92 -14.64 -11.74 -5.65
N LEU A 93 -15.04 -12.37 -6.76
CA LEU A 93 -14.15 -12.61 -7.89
C LEU A 93 -13.62 -11.29 -8.49
N LEU A 94 -14.48 -10.27 -8.67
CA LEU A 94 -14.07 -8.95 -9.13
C LEU A 94 -13.11 -8.27 -8.13
N MET A 95 -13.36 -8.40 -6.83
CA MET A 95 -12.46 -7.88 -5.78
C MET A 95 -11.10 -8.57 -5.79
N CYS A 96 -11.04 -9.87 -6.08
CA CYS A 96 -9.79 -10.59 -6.29
C CYS A 96 -9.02 -10.06 -7.51
N ILE A 97 -9.70 -9.75 -8.62
CA ILE A 97 -9.06 -9.14 -9.81
C ILE A 97 -8.44 -7.79 -9.45
N VAL A 98 -9.18 -6.91 -8.77
CA VAL A 98 -8.69 -5.59 -8.35
C VAL A 98 -7.51 -5.71 -7.38
N SER A 99 -7.55 -6.69 -6.48
CA SER A 99 -6.45 -6.95 -5.55
C SER A 99 -5.19 -7.41 -6.29
N ASN A 100 -5.33 -8.30 -7.27
CA ASN A 100 -4.23 -8.74 -8.12
C ASN A 100 -3.67 -7.58 -8.97
N SER A 101 -4.52 -6.73 -9.53
CA SER A 101 -4.04 -5.57 -10.31
C SER A 101 -3.24 -4.59 -9.46
N ARG A 102 -3.63 -4.38 -8.19
CA ARG A 102 -2.85 -3.57 -7.24
C ARG A 102 -1.51 -4.22 -6.90
N GLN A 103 -1.47 -5.53 -6.69
CA GLN A 103 -0.21 -6.24 -6.41
C GLN A 103 0.76 -6.22 -7.61
N CYS A 104 0.25 -6.27 -8.83
CA CYS A 104 1.08 -6.07 -10.02
C CYS A 104 1.65 -4.65 -10.11
N LEU A 105 0.89 -3.64 -9.69
CA LEU A 105 1.34 -2.25 -9.68
C LEU A 105 2.49 -2.04 -8.69
N THR A 106 2.39 -2.61 -7.48
CA THR A 106 3.41 -2.45 -6.44
C THR A 106 4.76 -3.08 -6.82
N LEU A 107 4.76 -4.09 -7.68
CA LEU A 107 5.98 -4.71 -8.24
C LEU A 107 6.63 -3.89 -9.36
N THR A 108 5.94 -2.89 -9.91
CA THR A 108 6.47 -2.12 -11.05
C THR A 108 7.42 -1.04 -10.57
N GLU A 109 8.60 -0.93 -11.18
CA GLU A 109 9.61 0.09 -10.82
C GLU A 109 9.09 1.54 -10.95
N ARG A 110 8.06 1.77 -11.78
CA ARG A 110 7.39 3.07 -11.90
C ARG A 110 6.68 3.47 -10.63
N TYR A 111 6.04 2.53 -9.94
CA TYR A 111 5.36 2.78 -8.67
C TYR A 111 6.37 3.22 -7.61
N GLU A 112 7.51 2.53 -7.55
CA GLU A 112 8.62 2.89 -6.66
C GLU A 112 9.15 4.30 -6.93
N LYS A 113 9.35 4.68 -8.20
CA LYS A 113 9.75 6.05 -8.59
C LYS A 113 8.71 7.11 -8.21
N CYS A 114 7.42 6.83 -8.42
CA CYS A 114 6.36 7.76 -8.06
C CYS A 114 6.29 7.99 -6.54
N ILE A 115 6.44 6.93 -5.72
CA ILE A 115 6.48 7.13 -4.26
C ILE A 115 7.77 7.83 -3.84
N ALA A 116 8.90 7.56 -4.49
CA ALA A 116 10.14 8.29 -4.26
C ALA A 116 9.95 9.81 -4.47
N GLN A 117 9.33 10.20 -5.59
CA GLN A 117 9.02 11.59 -5.90
C GLN A 117 8.02 12.18 -4.89
N PHE A 118 6.99 11.43 -4.51
CA PHE A 118 6.05 11.87 -3.49
C PHE A 118 6.70 12.12 -2.13
N LEU A 119 7.57 11.20 -1.68
CA LEU A 119 8.26 11.32 -0.40
C LEU A 119 9.32 12.42 -0.39
N ASN A 120 10.00 12.68 -1.52
CA ASN A 120 11.09 13.65 -1.61
C ASN A 120 10.65 15.05 -2.03
N GLU A 121 9.71 15.19 -2.97
CA GLU A 121 9.35 16.47 -3.60
C GLU A 121 8.00 17.00 -3.11
N VAL A 122 6.98 16.15 -3.00
CA VAL A 122 5.59 16.57 -2.66
C VAL A 122 5.40 16.74 -1.15
N HIS A 123 6.25 16.10 -0.37
CA HIS A 123 6.16 16.16 1.07
C HIS A 123 6.49 17.59 1.57
N LEU A 124 5.52 18.24 2.24
CA LEU A 124 5.57 19.66 2.65
C LEU A 124 6.87 20.10 3.36
N PHE A 125 7.57 19.18 4.02
CA PHE A 125 8.88 19.47 4.63
C PHE A 125 9.99 19.84 3.64
N HIS A 126 9.95 19.35 2.39
CA HIS A 126 10.95 19.75 1.40
C HIS A 126 10.84 21.25 1.08
N HIS A 127 9.61 21.75 1.00
CA HIS A 127 9.30 23.16 0.76
C HIS A 127 9.41 24.05 2.02
N GLN A 128 9.46 23.46 3.21
CA GLN A 128 9.66 24.21 4.46
C GLN A 128 11.06 24.86 4.52
N GLN A 129 12.06 24.28 3.83
CA GLN A 129 13.40 24.87 3.74
C GLN A 129 13.60 25.84 2.56
N THR A 130 12.62 25.95 1.65
CA THR A 130 12.72 26.81 0.44
C THR A 130 11.76 28.00 0.44
N SER A 131 10.76 28.02 1.33
CA SER A 131 9.80 29.11 1.43
C SER A 131 10.29 30.17 2.42
N GLU A 132 10.40 31.41 1.96
CA GLU A 132 10.70 32.62 2.75
C GLU A 132 9.66 32.91 3.85
N TYR A 133 8.54 32.17 3.87
CA TYR A 133 7.41 32.34 4.78
C TYR A 133 7.18 31.17 5.75
N ALA A 134 8.12 30.21 5.82
CA ALA A 134 8.04 29.13 6.80
C ALA A 134 8.51 29.62 8.18
N TYR A 135 7.59 30.20 8.95
CA TYR A 135 7.71 30.38 10.40
C TYR A 135 7.25 29.13 11.14
#